data_AF-J9ECJ0-F1
#
_entry.id   AF-J9ECJ0-F1
#
_cell.length_a   1.000
_cell.length_b   1.000
_cell.length_c   1.000
_cell.angle_alpha   90.00
_cell.angle_beta   90.00
_cell.angle_gamma   90.00
#
_symmetry.space_group_name_H-M   'P 1'
#
loop_
_entity.id
_entity.type
_entity.pdbx_description
1 polymer ?
#
loop_
_entity_poly.entity_id
_entity_poly.type
_entity_poly.pdbx_seq_one_letter_code
_entity_poly.pdbx_strand_id
1 'polypeptide(L)'
;MARDLAPVIVQGWNDPISKCIPDQLINQKGHLKTIKDRLKGITDQQRVEKIFDMRLFNLAMEHELKQLEPNIPELLLKTCTRIALVKDAGRNALKTPCWFMIINLVALDVLRSKLPIPSNNYLLLKLII
;
A
#
# COMPACT_ATOMS: atom_id res chain seq x y z
N MET A 1 28.38 2.16 3.04
CA MET A 1 26.94 2.50 3.07
C MET A 1 26.18 1.37 2.42
N ALA A 2 25.32 0.67 3.17
CA ALA A 2 24.58 -0.52 2.75
C ALA A 2 23.41 -0.19 1.81
N ARG A 3 23.68 0.54 0.73
CA ARG A 3 22.70 0.76 -0.33
C ARG A 3 22.58 -0.56 -1.09
N ASP A 4 21.38 -1.12 -1.13
CA ASP A 4 20.90 -2.00 -2.21
C ASP A 4 21.02 -3.54 -2.07
N LEU A 5 21.41 -4.08 -0.92
CA LEU A 5 21.40 -5.54 -0.66
C LEU A 5 20.29 -6.02 0.28
N ALA A 6 19.71 -5.11 1.06
CA ALA A 6 18.69 -5.43 2.05
C ALA A 6 17.30 -5.47 1.41
N PRO A 7 16.43 -6.42 1.80
CA PRO A 7 15.10 -6.54 1.22
C PRO A 7 14.23 -5.32 1.60
N VAL A 8 13.44 -4.87 0.64
CA VAL A 8 12.37 -3.88 0.82
C VAL A 8 11.05 -4.61 0.58
N ILE A 9 10.13 -4.49 1.53
CA ILE A 9 8.91 -5.32 1.57
C ILE A 9 7.70 -4.41 1.60
N VAL A 10 6.83 -4.55 0.60
CA VAL A 10 5.59 -3.79 0.42
C VAL A 10 4.42 -4.54 1.03
N GLN A 11 3.63 -3.84 1.82
CA GLN A 11 2.52 -4.42 2.57
C GLN A 11 1.32 -3.48 2.59
N GLY A 12 0.13 -4.06 2.73
CA GLY A 12 -1.03 -3.31 3.18
C GLY A 12 -0.86 -2.81 4.61
N TRP A 13 -1.61 -1.78 4.98
CA TRP A 13 -1.56 -1.21 6.33
C TRP A 13 -1.95 -2.22 7.43
N ASN A 14 -2.99 -3.04 7.20
CA ASN A 14 -3.49 -4.03 8.19
C ASN A 14 -3.74 -5.43 7.62
N ASP A 15 -3.64 -5.60 6.30
CA ASP A 15 -3.86 -6.88 5.63
C ASP A 15 -2.73 -7.13 4.62
N PRO A 16 -2.00 -8.27 4.71
CA PRO A 16 -1.06 -8.67 3.67
C PRO A 16 -1.74 -8.90 2.32
N ILE A 17 -3.07 -9.08 2.29
CA ILE A 17 -3.91 -9.17 1.08
C ILE A 17 -4.61 -7.83 0.83
N SER A 18 -3.89 -6.70 1.02
CA SER A 18 -4.40 -5.40 0.59
C SER A 18 -4.81 -5.49 -0.87
N LYS A 19 -6.12 -5.34 -1.11
CA LYS A 19 -6.71 -5.40 -2.45
C LYS A 19 -6.08 -4.42 -3.43
N CYS A 20 -5.32 -3.43 -2.98
CA CYS A 20 -4.71 -2.42 -3.85
C CYS A 20 -3.27 -2.75 -4.26
N ILE A 21 -2.71 -3.89 -3.84
CA ILE A 21 -1.38 -4.35 -4.27
C ILE A 21 -1.55 -5.33 -5.45
N PRO A 22 -0.80 -5.19 -6.55
CA PRO A 22 -0.87 -6.13 -7.66
C PRO A 22 -0.53 -7.58 -7.27
N ASP A 23 -1.22 -8.55 -7.86
CA ASP A 23 -1.03 -9.99 -7.60
C ASP A 23 0.43 -10.44 -7.80
N GLN A 24 1.13 -9.85 -8.76
CA GLN A 24 2.56 -10.11 -8.98
C GLN A 24 3.38 -9.86 -7.72
N LEU A 25 3.13 -8.75 -7.03
CA LEU A 25 3.85 -8.39 -5.82
C LEU A 25 3.37 -9.21 -4.61
N ILE A 26 2.09 -9.57 -4.56
CA ILE A 26 1.54 -10.50 -3.55
C ILE A 26 2.20 -11.88 -3.67
N ASN A 27 2.34 -12.40 -4.88
CA ASN A 27 3.02 -13.67 -5.15
C ASN A 27 4.49 -13.64 -4.75
N GLN A 28 5.12 -12.48 -4.80
CA GLN A 28 6.48 -12.22 -4.30
C GLN A 28 6.51 -11.91 -2.80
N LYS A 29 5.40 -12.08 -2.07
CA LYS A 29 5.25 -11.75 -0.65
C LYS A 29 5.64 -10.30 -0.31
N GLY A 30 5.41 -9.38 -1.24
CA GLY A 30 5.74 -7.96 -1.08
C GLY A 30 7.20 -7.60 -1.38
N HIS A 31 8.08 -8.57 -1.67
CA HIS A 31 9.51 -8.30 -1.84
C HIS A 31 9.78 -7.56 -3.15
N LEU A 32 10.35 -6.36 -3.06
CA LEU A 32 10.86 -5.65 -4.23
C LEU A 32 12.20 -6.22 -4.68
N LYS A 33 12.40 -6.26 -6.00
CA LYS A 33 13.68 -6.65 -6.62
C LYS A 33 14.77 -5.66 -6.21
N THR A 34 15.94 -6.19 -5.87
CA THR A 34 17.09 -5.43 -5.37
C THR A 34 18.20 -5.37 -6.41
N ILE A 35 19.31 -4.67 -6.13
CA ILE A 35 20.46 -4.66 -7.05
C ILE A 35 21.13 -6.05 -7.15
N LYS A 36 20.93 -6.94 -6.16
CA LYS A 36 21.35 -8.35 -6.32
C LYS A 36 20.73 -9.01 -7.54
N ASP A 37 19.52 -8.60 -7.93
CA ASP A 37 18.83 -9.13 -9.11
C ASP A 37 19.40 -8.56 -10.41
N ARG A 38 20.00 -7.36 -10.37
CA ARG A 38 20.75 -6.77 -11.50
C ARG A 38 21.94 -7.63 -11.89
N LEU A 39 22.62 -8.24 -10.91
CA LEU A 39 23.75 -9.15 -11.14
C LEU A 39 23.34 -10.47 -11.84
N LYS A 40 22.03 -10.77 -11.91
CA LYS A 40 21.47 -11.89 -12.68
C LYS A 40 21.08 -11.50 -14.11
N GLY A 41 21.48 -10.31 -14.59
CA GLY A 41 21.18 -9.83 -15.94
C GLY A 41 19.80 -9.17 -16.10
N ILE A 42 19.11 -8.86 -15.00
CA ILE A 42 17.79 -8.22 -15.03
C ILE A 42 17.96 -6.71 -15.27
N THR A 43 17.23 -6.18 -16.25
CA THR A 43 17.28 -4.76 -16.62
C THR A 43 16.61 -3.87 -15.58
N ASP A 44 16.95 -2.58 -15.59
CA ASP A 44 16.38 -1.61 -14.64
C ASP A 44 14.86 -1.47 -14.76
N GLN A 45 14.31 -1.61 -15.97
CA GLN A 45 12.86 -1.61 -16.21
C GLN A 45 12.16 -2.83 -15.59
N GLN A 46 12.78 -4.00 -15.63
CA GLN A 46 12.25 -5.23 -15.03
C GLN A 46 12.29 -5.19 -13.49
N ARG A 47 13.02 -4.23 -12.91
CA ARG A 47 13.09 -3.98 -11.46
C ARG A 47 11.97 -3.07 -10.95
N VAL A 48 11.32 -2.32 -11.84
CA VAL A 48 10.19 -1.45 -11.50
C VAL A 48 8.96 -2.33 -11.28
N GLU A 49 8.51 -2.39 -10.04
CA GLU A 49 7.30 -3.10 -9.62
C GLU A 49 6.24 -2.08 -9.21
N LYS A 50 4.99 -2.32 -9.61
CA LYS A 50 3.86 -1.49 -9.21
C LYS A 50 3.46 -1.87 -7.79
N ILE A 51 3.48 -0.91 -6.87
CA ILE A 51 3.16 -1.15 -5.44
C ILE A 51 1.71 -0.81 -5.06
N PHE A 52 1.03 -0.05 -5.92
CA PHE A 52 -0.35 0.37 -5.74
C PHE A 52 -1.10 0.34 -7.08
N ASP A 53 -2.22 -0.36 -7.16
CA ASP A 53 -3.10 -0.41 -8.32
C ASP A 53 -4.39 0.37 -8.11
N MET A 54 -4.47 1.55 -8.74
CA MET A 54 -5.67 2.39 -8.76
C MET A 54 -6.92 1.65 -9.29
N ARG A 55 -6.76 0.67 -10.19
CA ARG A 55 -7.91 -0.11 -10.70
C ARG A 55 -8.50 -0.98 -9.61
N LEU A 56 -7.63 -1.66 -8.85
CA LEU A 56 -8.08 -2.48 -7.74
C LEU A 56 -8.64 -1.63 -6.59
N PHE A 57 -8.05 -0.46 -6.35
CA PHE A 57 -8.60 0.52 -5.41
C PHE A 57 -10.01 0.97 -5.82
N ASN A 58 -10.22 1.34 -7.09
CA ASN A 58 -11.54 1.73 -7.59
C ASN A 58 -12.57 0.61 -7.43
N LEU A 59 -12.21 -0.63 -7.77
CA LEU A 59 -13.09 -1.79 -7.57
C LEU A 59 -13.45 -1.98 -6.09
N ALA A 60 -12.47 -1.88 -5.19
CA ALA A 60 -12.71 -2.01 -3.76
C ALA A 60 -13.60 -0.88 -3.21
N MET A 61 -13.38 0.35 -3.67
CA MET A 61 -14.17 1.52 -3.31
C MET A 61 -15.62 1.38 -3.80
N GLU A 62 -15.82 1.04 -5.07
CA GLU A 62 -17.17 0.86 -5.63
C GLU A 62 -17.94 -0.28 -4.96
N HIS A 63 -17.26 -1.37 -4.60
CA HIS A 63 -17.86 -2.47 -3.87
C HIS A 63 -18.32 -2.05 -2.47
N GLU A 64 -17.48 -1.32 -1.75
CA GLU A 64 -17.75 -0.91 -0.37
C GLU A 64 -18.83 0.18 -0.29
N LEU A 65 -18.81 1.16 -1.20
CA LEU A 65 -19.81 2.24 -1.23
C LEU A 65 -21.21 1.75 -1.64
N LYS A 66 -21.35 0.54 -2.19
CA LYS A 66 -22.65 -0.09 -2.47
C LYS A 66 -23.25 -0.81 -1.26
N GLN A 67 -22.49 -0.99 -0.18
CA GLN A 67 -23.00 -1.63 1.04
C GLN A 67 -24.02 -0.73 1.74
N LEU A 68 -24.93 -1.34 2.49
CA LEU A 68 -25.92 -0.60 3.31
C LEU A 68 -25.23 0.28 4.36
N GLU A 69 -24.13 -0.21 4.92
CA GLU A 69 -23.28 0.51 5.88
C GLU A 69 -21.81 0.44 5.42
N PRO A 70 -21.35 1.39 4.58
CA PRO A 70 -19.98 1.39 4.06
C PRO A 70 -18.91 1.62 5.14
N ASN A 71 -17.85 0.81 5.13
CA ASN A 71 -16.71 0.96 6.03
C ASN A 71 -15.70 2.00 5.50
N ILE A 72 -16.01 3.28 5.71
CA ILE A 72 -15.15 4.40 5.27
C ILE A 72 -13.74 4.36 5.91
N PRO A 73 -13.58 4.05 7.21
CA PRO A 73 -12.25 3.86 7.79
C PRO A 73 -11.41 2.81 7.05
N GLU A 74 -11.99 1.69 6.64
CA GLU A 74 -11.26 0.68 5.87
C GLU A 74 -10.84 1.18 4.49
N LEU A 75 -11.71 1.92 3.78
CA LEU A 75 -11.35 2.54 2.50
C LEU A 75 -10.22 3.56 2.63
N LEU A 76 -10.20 4.35 3.70
CA LEU A 76 -9.10 5.26 3.99
C LEU A 76 -7.79 4.50 4.16
N LEU A 77 -7.78 3.42 4.93
CA LEU A 77 -6.60 2.59 5.12
C LEU A 77 -6.10 1.93 3.82
N LYS A 78 -6.99 1.68 2.85
CA LYS A 78 -6.60 1.18 1.51
C LYS A 78 -5.87 2.23 0.66
N THR A 79 -5.93 3.52 1.00
CA THR A 79 -5.11 4.57 0.35
C THR A 79 -3.65 4.56 0.84
N CYS A 80 -3.37 3.84 1.92
CA CYS A 80 -2.06 3.74 2.53
C CYS A 80 -1.33 2.46 2.11
N THR A 81 -0.02 2.57 1.93
CA THR A 81 0.88 1.44 1.66
C THR A 81 2.03 1.49 2.65
N ARG A 82 2.28 0.37 3.33
CA ARG A 82 3.38 0.26 4.29
C ARG A 82 4.60 -0.34 3.60
N ILE A 83 5.76 0.27 3.82
CA ILE A 83 7.05 -0.20 3.32
C ILE A 83 7.93 -0.56 4.51
N ALA A 84 8.26 -1.84 4.65
CA ALA A 84 9.18 -2.36 5.64
C ALA A 84 10.59 -2.49 5.05
N LEU A 85 11.60 -2.11 5.83
CA LEU A 85 13.01 -2.20 5.44
C LEU A 85 13.70 -3.31 6.22
N VAL A 86 14.55 -4.08 5.54
CA VAL A 86 15.46 -5.11 6.09
C VAL A 86 14.77 -6.37 6.61
N LYS A 87 13.78 -6.25 7.49
CA LYS A 87 13.08 -7.37 8.11
C LYS A 87 11.60 -7.06 8.20
N ASP A 88 10.79 -7.97 7.69
CA ASP A 88 9.35 -7.97 7.96
C ASP A 88 9.07 -8.71 9.28
N ALA A 89 8.40 -8.05 10.20
CA ALA A 89 7.87 -8.66 11.43
C ALA A 89 6.38 -9.03 11.30
N GLY A 90 5.89 -9.15 10.07
CA GLY A 90 4.52 -9.46 9.71
C GLY A 90 3.60 -8.24 9.79
N ARG A 91 2.34 -8.51 10.14
CA ARG A 91 1.27 -7.49 10.21
C ARG A 91 1.52 -6.41 11.26
N ASN A 92 2.39 -6.66 12.24
CA ASN A 92 2.63 -5.72 13.32
C ASN A 92 3.77 -4.75 12.97
N ALA A 93 3.39 -3.54 12.55
CA ALA A 93 4.32 -2.46 12.24
C ALA A 93 5.25 -2.12 13.42
N LEU A 94 4.76 -2.20 14.67
CA LEU A 94 5.56 -1.89 15.86
C LEU A 94 6.70 -2.88 16.10
N LYS A 95 6.62 -4.09 15.53
CA LYS A 95 7.69 -5.09 15.60
C LYS A 95 8.72 -4.93 14.48
N THR A 96 8.47 -4.06 13.51
CA THR A 96 9.36 -3.82 12.38
C THR A 96 10.29 -2.66 12.70
N PRO A 97 11.62 -2.87 12.71
CA PRO A 97 12.57 -1.89 13.24
C PRO A 97 12.66 -0.61 12.41
N CYS A 98 12.40 -0.69 11.11
CA CYS A 98 12.40 0.46 10.22
C CYS A 98 11.35 0.28 9.14
N TRP A 99 10.40 1.21 9.07
CA TRP A 99 9.34 1.22 8.08
C TRP A 99 8.84 2.65 7.89
N PHE A 100 8.16 2.87 6.76
CA PHE A 100 7.43 4.11 6.51
C PHE A 100 6.10 3.79 5.82
N MET A 101 5.16 4.72 5.90
CA MET A 101 3.88 4.65 5.21
C MET A 101 3.85 5.65 4.07
N ILE A 102 3.40 5.19 2.91
CA ILE A 102 3.06 6.02 1.76
C ILE A 102 1.56 6.24 1.81
N ILE A 103 1.13 7.49 1.90
CA ILE A 103 -0.28 7.87 1.75
C ILE A 103 -0.48 8.32 0.30
N ASN A 104 -1.26 7.58 -0.47
CA ASN A 104 -1.57 7.95 -1.85
C ASN A 104 -2.65 9.04 -1.86
N LEU A 105 -2.21 10.30 -1.90
CA LEU A 105 -3.09 11.47 -1.91
C LEU A 105 -4.05 11.51 -3.10
N VAL A 106 -3.67 10.93 -4.25
CA VAL A 106 -4.55 10.84 -5.42
C VAL A 106 -5.70 9.86 -5.15
N ALA A 107 -5.40 8.68 -4.60
CA ALA A 107 -6.45 7.73 -4.20
C ALA A 107 -7.36 8.32 -3.11
N LEU A 108 -6.78 9.06 -2.17
CA LEU A 108 -7.55 9.75 -1.13
C LEU A 108 -8.47 10.81 -1.72
N ASP A 109 -8.00 11.61 -2.68
CA ASP A 109 -8.83 12.62 -3.36
C ASP A 109 -9.98 11.98 -4.15
N VAL A 110 -9.70 10.87 -4.85
CA VAL A 110 -10.75 10.08 -5.52
C VAL A 110 -11.79 9.59 -4.52
N LEU A 111 -11.38 9.03 -3.38
CA LEU A 111 -12.31 8.61 -2.33
C LEU A 111 -13.15 9.79 -1.83
N ARG A 112 -12.52 10.93 -1.55
CA ARG A 112 -13.21 12.15 -1.10
C ARG A 112 -14.27 12.62 -2.08
N SER A 113 -14.02 12.53 -3.38
CA SER A 113 -14.99 12.90 -4.42
C SER A 113 -16.25 12.01 -4.45
N LYS A 114 -16.19 10.82 -3.82
CA LYS A 114 -17.29 9.84 -3.80
C LYS A 114 -18.03 9.79 -2.46
N LEU A 115 -17.48 10.41 -1.41
CA LEU A 115 -18.12 10.42 -0.09
C LEU A 115 -19.12 11.57 0.04
N PRO A 116 -20.24 11.37 0.76
CA PRO A 116 -21.16 12.46 1.05
C PRO A 116 -20.48 13.54 1.93
N ILE A 117 -20.73 14.79 1.57
CA ILE A 117 -20.09 16.03 2.05
C ILE A 117 -19.93 16.16 3.58
N PRO A 118 -20.81 15.62 4.47
CA PRO A 118 -20.63 15.77 5.92
C PRO A 118 -19.37 15.09 6.48
N SER A 119 -18.77 14.16 5.74
CA SER A 119 -17.65 13.33 6.21
C SER A 119 -16.24 13.89 5.90
N ASN A 120 -16.16 15.04 5.23
CA ASN A 120 -14.97 15.44 4.45
C ASN A 120 -13.86 16.19 5.22
N ASN A 121 -14.20 16.92 6.29
CA ASN A 121 -13.24 17.87 6.90
C ASN A 121 -12.14 17.24 7.77
N TYR A 122 -12.24 15.95 8.08
CA TYR A 122 -11.32 15.29 9.02
C TYR A 122 -10.66 14.01 8.47
N LEU A 123 -10.77 13.71 7.18
CA LEU A 123 -10.29 12.42 6.64
C LEU A 123 -8.77 12.27 6.69
N LEU A 124 -8.01 13.34 6.39
CA LEU A 124 -6.56 13.36 6.57
C LEU A 124 -6.17 13.27 8.05
N LEU A 125 -6.91 13.98 8.92
CA LEU A 125 -6.69 13.93 10.37
C LEU A 125 -6.92 12.50 10.91
N LYS A 126 -7.96 11.79 10.44
CA LYS A 126 -8.24 10.39 10.78
C LYS A 126 -7.18 9.37 10.31
N LEU A 127 -6.32 9.75 9.37
CA LEU A 127 -5.23 8.89 8.89
C LEU A 127 -3.92 9.12 9.66
N ILE A 128 -3.77 10.27 10.31
CA ILE A 128 -2.51 10.71 10.94
C ILE A 128 -2.61 10.64 12.47
N ILE A 129 -3.82 10.74 13.03
CA ILE A 129 -4.13 10.73 14.47
C ILE A 129 -4.90 9.46 14.81
#